data_AF-A0A707XGH1-F1
#
_entry.id   AF-A0A707XGH1-F1
#
_cell.length_a   1.000
_cell.length_b   1.000
_cell.length_c   1.000
_cell.angle_alpha   90.00
_cell.angle_beta   90.00
_cell.angle_gamma   90.00
#
_symmetry.space_group_name_H-M   'P 1'
#
loop_
_entity.id
_entity.type
_entity.pdbx_description
1 polymer ?
#
loop_
_entity_poly.entity_id
_entity_poly.type
_entity_poly.pdbx_seq_one_letter_code
_entity_poly.pdbx_strand_id
1 'polypeptide(L)' 'MGQLSESHALGGGLKSRHVTMLSIAGVIGASLFVGSSVAIAEAGPAVLLAYLFAGLLVVMIMRMLAEMAVATPDTG' A
#
# COMPACT_ATOMS: atom_id res chain seq x y z
N MET A 1 46.03 -6.67 -22.61
CA MET A 1 44.57 -6.79 -22.52
C MET A 1 44.20 -6.72 -21.04
N GLY A 2 43.62 -5.61 -20.61
CA GLY A 2 43.18 -5.40 -19.24
C GLY A 2 42.32 -4.16 -19.24
N GLN A 3 41.09 -4.31 -19.75
CA GLN A 3 40.11 -3.22 -19.78
C GLN A 3 39.91 -2.72 -18.35
N LEU A 4 40.26 -1.45 -18.12
CA LEU A 4 39.80 -0.71 -16.95
C LEU A 4 38.28 -0.64 -17.06
N SER A 5 37.60 -1.48 -16.29
CA SER A 5 36.18 -1.36 -16.05
C SER A 5 35.96 -0.01 -15.38
N GLU A 6 35.65 1.03 -16.17
CA GLU A 6 35.01 2.23 -15.66
C GLU A 6 33.68 1.79 -15.06
N SER A 7 33.71 1.47 -13.77
CA SER A 7 32.52 1.44 -12.93
C SER A 7 31.93 2.83 -13.00
N HIS A 8 30.95 3.01 -13.90
CA HIS A 8 30.06 4.15 -13.86
C HIS A 8 29.55 4.23 -12.43
N ALA A 9 30.11 5.16 -11.65
CA ALA A 9 29.69 5.42 -10.29
C ALA A 9 28.26 5.96 -10.40
N LEU A 10 27.30 5.04 -10.36
CA LEU A 10 25.87 5.34 -10.39
C LEU A 10 25.65 6.38 -9.29
N GLY A 11 25.35 7.61 -9.69
CA GLY A 11 25.29 8.75 -8.80
C GLY A 11 24.34 8.43 -7.65
N GLY A 12 24.91 8.33 -6.43
CA GLY A 12 24.21 8.15 -5.15
C GLY A 12 23.01 7.20 -5.17
N GLY A 13 23.19 5.99 -4.61
CA GLY A 13 22.10 5.04 -4.40
C GLY A 13 20.83 5.66 -3.78
N LEU A 14 19.68 5.01 -4.01
CA LEU A 14 18.38 5.49 -3.54
C LEU A 14 18.39 5.71 -2.03
N LYS A 15 18.26 6.97 -1.63
CA LYS A 15 18.08 7.34 -0.22
C LYS A 15 16.80 6.69 0.31
N SER A 16 16.75 6.40 1.61
CA SER A 16 15.58 5.80 2.27
C SER A 16 14.26 6.49 1.88
N ARG A 17 14.25 7.83 1.81
CA ARG A 17 13.07 8.59 1.32
C ARG A 17 12.61 8.24 -0.09
N HIS A 18 13.52 7.94 -1.01
CA HIS A 18 13.18 7.58 -2.39
C HIS A 18 12.54 6.19 -2.43
N VAL A 19 13.02 5.27 -1.58
CA VAL A 19 12.44 3.94 -1.43
C VAL A 19 11.03 4.04 -0.82
N THR A 20 10.82 4.88 0.18
CA THR A 20 9.49 5.16 0.75
C THR A 20 8.56 5.81 -0.28
N MET A 21 9.05 6.77 -1.07
CA MET A 21 8.23 7.37 -2.14
C MET A 21 7.88 6.35 -3.23
N LEU A 22 8.81 5.45 -3.57
CA LEU A 22 8.56 4.36 -4.50
C LEU A 22 7.50 3.38 -3.98
N SER A 23 7.55 3.04 -2.69
CA SER A 23 6.56 2.14 -2.09
C SER A 23 5.17 2.77 -2.01
N ILE A 24 5.06 4.06 -1.64
CA ILE A 24 3.80 4.81 -1.67
C ILE A 24 3.24 4.84 -3.10
N ALA A 25 4.07 5.18 -4.09
CA ALA A 25 3.66 5.21 -5.49
C ALA A 25 3.22 3.82 -6.00
N GLY A 26 3.91 2.75 -5.59
CA GLY A 26 3.57 1.37 -5.95
C GLY A 26 2.24 0.92 -5.35
N VAL A 27 2.00 1.18 -4.07
CA VAL A 27 0.74 0.84 -3.40
C VAL A 27 -0.42 1.63 -4.00
N ILE A 28 -0.26 2.93 -4.24
CA ILE A 28 -1.32 3.75 -4.84
C ILE A 28 -1.59 3.31 -6.30
N GLY A 29 -0.54 3.12 -7.11
CA GLY A 29 -0.67 2.77 -8.52
C GLY A 29 -1.22 1.36 -8.75
N ALA A 30 -0.52 0.34 -8.25
CA ALA A 30 -0.88 -1.05 -8.52
C ALA A 30 -2.07 -1.52 -7.66
N SER A 31 -2.18 -1.08 -6.41
CA SER A 31 -3.22 -1.59 -5.50
C SER A 31 -4.51 -0.77 -5.60
N LEU A 32 -4.44 0.56 -5.45
CA LEU A 32 -5.66 1.38 -5.48
C LEU A 32 -6.15 1.60 -6.91
N PHE A 33 -5.31 2.00 -7.86
CA PHE A 33 -5.81 2.34 -9.20
C PHE A 33 -6.08 1.10 -10.06
N VAL A 34 -5.09 0.23 -10.25
CA VAL A 34 -5.27 -0.98 -11.08
C VAL A 34 -6.29 -1.93 -10.42
N GLY A 35 -6.20 -2.15 -9.11
CA GLY A 35 -7.17 -2.97 -8.38
C GLY A 35 -8.60 -2.42 -8.43
N SER A 36 -8.81 -1.12 -8.17
CA SER A 36 -10.16 -0.55 -8.19
C SER A 36 -10.74 -0.42 -9.60
N SER A 37 -9.91 -0.30 -10.64
CA SER A 37 -10.40 -0.17 -12.02
C SER A 37 -11.26 -1.36 -12.46
N VAL A 38 -10.91 -2.57 -12.02
CA VAL A 38 -11.71 -3.78 -12.26
C VAL A 38 -13.04 -3.71 -11.52
N ALA A 39 -13.01 -3.33 -10.24
CA ALA A 39 -14.23 -3.18 -9.43
C ALA A 39 -15.18 -2.12 -10.01
N ILE A 40 -14.63 -1.01 -10.52
CA ILE A 40 -15.41 0.04 -11.20
C ILE A 40 -15.98 -0.47 -12.53
N ALA A 41 -15.22 -1.24 -13.30
CA ALA A 41 -15.67 -1.79 -14.57
C ALA A 41 -16.81 -2.79 -14.40
N GLU A 42 -16.78 -3.62 -13.36
CA GLU A 42 -17.82 -4.62 -13.09
C GLU A 42 -19.05 -4.02 -12.38
N ALA A 43 -18.85 -3.21 -11.34
CA ALA A 43 -19.96 -2.69 -10.53
C ALA A 43 -20.52 -1.35 -11.03
N GLY A 44 -19.80 -0.65 -11.91
CA GLY A 44 -20.20 0.68 -12.38
C GLY A 44 -20.34 1.69 -11.22
N PRO A 45 -21.33 2.61 -11.26
CA PRO A 45 -21.54 3.61 -10.21
C PRO A 45 -21.82 3.01 -8.81
N ALA A 46 -22.28 1.76 -8.75
CA ALA A 46 -22.57 1.08 -7.49
C ALA A 46 -21.31 0.72 -6.68
N VAL A 47 -20.12 0.82 -7.29
CA VAL A 47 -18.83 0.59 -6.61
C VAL A 47 -18.64 1.49 -5.38
N LEU A 48 -19.22 2.70 -5.39
CA LEU A 48 -19.18 3.62 -4.26
C LEU A 48 -19.92 3.04 -3.04
N LEU A 49 -21.07 2.40 -3.26
CA LEU A 49 -21.81 1.72 -2.20
C LEU A 49 -21.03 0.50 -1.69
N ALA A 50 -20.44 -0.28 -2.60
CA ALA A 50 -19.62 -1.43 -2.23
C ALA A 50 -18.42 -1.03 -1.34
N TYR A 51 -17.69 0.02 -1.72
CA TYR A 51 -16.60 0.55 -0.90
C TYR A 51 -17.07 1.13 0.44
N LEU A 52 -18.24 1.77 0.48
CA LEU A 52 -18.81 2.27 1.72
C LEU A 52 -19.11 1.13 2.71
N PHE A 53 -19.75 0.05 2.24
CA PHE A 53 -20.03 -1.12 3.07
C PHE A 53 -18.75 -1.86 3.48
N ALA A 54 -17.82 -2.06 2.55
CA ALA A 54 -16.53 -2.66 2.86
C ALA A 54 -15.75 -1.83 3.91
N GLY A 55 -15.72 -0.51 3.76
CA GLY A 55 -15.09 0.41 4.72
C GLY A 55 -15.76 0.35 6.09
N LEU A 56 -17.09 0.32 6.15
CA LEU A 56 -17.83 0.17 7.41
C LEU A 56 -17.48 -1.14 8.11
N LEU A 57 -17.42 -2.25 7.38
CA LEU A 57 -17.01 -3.55 7.92
C LEU A 57 -15.58 -3.50 8.46
N VAL A 58 -14.64 -2.89 7.73
CA VAL A 58 -13.26 -2.73 8.19
C VAL A 58 -13.19 -1.90 9.47
N VAL A 59 -13.97 -0.81 9.59
CA VAL A 59 -14.04 0.00 10.82
C VAL A 59 -14.59 -0.81 11.99
N MET A 60 -15.65 -1.60 11.77
CA MET A 60 -16.20 -2.50 12.80
C MET A 60 -15.16 -3.51 13.27
N ILE A 61 -14.46 -4.15 12.34
CA ILE A 61 -13.40 -5.11 12.65
C ILE A 61 -12.28 -4.42 13.44
N MET A 62 -11.79 -3.27 12.97
CA MET A 62 -10.72 -2.54 13.66
C MET A 62 -11.15 -2.07 15.05
N ARG A 63 -12.42 -1.70 15.25
CA ARG A 63 -12.96 -1.42 16.59
C ARG A 63 -12.92 -2.65 17.49
N MET A 64 -13.35 -3.81 17.00
CA MET A 64 -13.31 -5.05 17.76
C MET A 64 -11.87 -5.46 18.10
N LEU A 65 -10.96 -5.37 17.13
CA LEU A 65 -9.53 -5.62 17.35
C LEU A 65 -8.94 -4.65 18.36
N ALA A 66 -9.31 -3.37 18.32
CA ALA A 66 -8.85 -2.38 19.29
C ALA A 66 -9.37 -2.68 20.69
N GLU A 67 -10.63 -3.10 20.84
CA GLU A 67 -11.20 -3.51 22.13
C GLU A 67 -10.48 -4.76 22.66
N MET A 68 -10.14 -5.73 21.81
CA MET A 68 -9.33 -6.91 22.20
C MET A 68 -7.90 -6.54 22.59
N ALA A 69 -7.26 -5.62 21.85
CA ALA A 69 -5.90 -5.15 22.14
C ALA A 69 -5.83 -4.37 23.47
N VAL A 70 -6.88 -3.64 23.83
CA VAL A 70 -6.98 -2.94 25.12
C VAL A 70 -7.33 -3.91 26.26
N ALA A 71 -8.18 -4.90 26.01
CA ALA A 71 -8.60 -5.87 27.02
C ALA A 71 -7.47 -6.83 27.42
N THR A 72 -6.60 -7.19 26.47
CA THR A 72 -5.42 -8.02 26.72
C THR A 72 -4.19 -7.27 26.22
N PRO A 73 -3.68 -6.29 27.00
CA PRO A 73 -2.50 -5.53 26.60
C PRO A 73 -1.27 -6.42 26.72
N ASP A 74 -0.97 -7.16 25.65
CA ASP A 74 0.31 -7.81 25.49
C ASP A 74 1.31 -6.74 25.06
N THR A 75 2.31 -6.48 25.91
CA THR A 75 3.23 -5.35 25.71
C THR A 75 4.35 -5.70 24.74
N GLY A 76 4.56 -6.98 24.41
CA GLY A 76 5.73 -7.43 23.64
C GLY A 76 7.04 -7.29 24.42
#